data_AF-A0A7J4AX61-F1
#
_entry.id   AF-A0A7J4AX61-F1
#
_cell.length_a   1.000
_cell.length_b   1.000
_cell.length_c   1.000
_cell.angle_alpha   90.00
_cell.angle_beta   90.00
_cell.angle_gamma   90.00
#
_symmetry.space_group_name_H-M   'P 1'
#
loop_
_entity.id
_entity.type
_entity.pdbx_description
1 polymer ?
#
loop_
_entity_poly.entity_id
_entity_poly.type
_entity_poly.pdbx_seq_one_letter_code
_entity_poly.pdbx_strand_id
1 'polypeptide(L)'
;MKNIEKGDVVLDIGSNIGYYVLIEARLVGEEGFVYAVEPVEENARWLGANVALNGYKDVKIFNIAFGYYNGKISINIAEASNLSSVTRKN
;
A
#
# COMPACT_ATOMS: atom_id res chain seq x y z
N MET A 1 -14.69 -3.12 3.56
CA MET A 1 -15.06 -2.61 2.22
C MET A 1 -16.39 -3.21 1.80
N LYS A 2 -17.27 -2.44 1.14
CA LYS A 2 -18.43 -2.99 0.41
C LYS A 2 -18.02 -2.95 -1.07
N ASN A 3 -18.26 -4.04 -1.82
CA ASN A 3 -17.95 -4.19 -3.26
C ASN A 3 -16.51 -4.62 -3.60
N ILE A 4 -15.87 -5.45 -2.78
CA ILE A 4 -14.72 -6.25 -3.23
C ILE A 4 -15.19 -7.70 -3.27
N GLU A 5 -15.06 -8.33 -4.42
CA GLU A 5 -15.48 -9.69 -4.68
C GLU A 5 -14.28 -10.59 -4.97
N LYS A 6 -14.50 -11.91 -4.89
CA LYS A 6 -13.47 -12.89 -5.22
C LYS A 6 -13.06 -12.72 -6.68
N GLY A 7 -11.76 -12.71 -6.96
CA GLY A 7 -11.22 -12.51 -8.30
C GLY A 7 -10.95 -11.06 -8.68
N ASP A 8 -11.32 -10.09 -7.84
CA ASP A 8 -11.08 -8.68 -8.13
C ASP A 8 -9.59 -8.32 -8.10
N VAL A 9 -9.26 -7.26 -8.84
CA VAL A 9 -7.96 -6.60 -8.79
C VAL A 9 -8.10 -5.27 -8.08
N VAL A 10 -7.40 -5.11 -6.96
CA VAL A 10 -7.43 -3.90 -6.12
C VAL A 10 -6.14 -3.11 -6.29
N LEU A 11 -6.27 -1.79 -6.38
CA LEU A 11 -5.17 -0.84 -6.27
C LEU A 11 -5.34 -0.04 -4.97
N ASP A 12 -4.50 -0.30 -3.98
CA ASP A 12 -4.46 0.40 -2.70
C ASP A 12 -3.35 1.46 -2.74
N ILE A 13 -3.73 2.73 -2.54
CA ILE A 13 -2.82 3.88 -2.62
C ILE A 13 -2.67 4.49 -1.23
N GLY A 14 -1.44 4.50 -0.70
CA GLY A 14 -1.17 4.91 0.68
C GLY A 14 -1.35 3.74 1.66
N SER A 15 -0.82 2.58 1.29
CA SER A 15 -1.07 1.32 1.99
C SER A 15 -0.53 1.26 3.42
N ASN A 16 0.36 2.18 3.81
CA ASN A 16 0.97 2.27 5.14
C ASN A 16 1.52 0.89 5.56
N ILE A 17 1.20 0.42 6.76
CA ILE A 17 1.59 -0.91 7.26
C ILE A 17 0.64 -2.05 6.84
N GLY A 18 -0.33 -1.80 5.96
CA GLY A 18 -1.12 -2.84 5.30
C GLY A 18 -2.45 -3.22 5.93
N TYR A 19 -3.00 -2.41 6.84
CA TYR A 19 -4.29 -2.73 7.47
C TYR A 19 -5.39 -3.05 6.44
N TYR A 20 -5.51 -2.24 5.39
CA TYR A 20 -6.49 -2.47 4.32
C TYR A 20 -6.04 -3.54 3.32
N VAL A 21 -4.78 -3.52 2.90
CA VAL A 21 -4.19 -4.55 2.01
C VAL A 21 -4.46 -5.98 2.50
N LEU A 22 -4.35 -6.25 3.81
CA LEU A 22 -4.64 -7.59 4.35
C LEU A 22 -6.13 -7.96 4.23
N ILE A 23 -7.03 -6.99 4.43
CA ILE A 23 -8.47 -7.20 4.28
C ILE A 23 -8.80 -7.42 2.80
N GLU A 24 -8.23 -6.63 1.90
CA GLU A 24 -8.41 -6.74 0.46
C GLU A 24 -7.89 -8.08 -0.06
N ALA A 25 -6.67 -8.47 0.30
CA ALA A 25 -6.07 -9.75 -0.08
C ALA A 25 -6.94 -10.94 0.35
N ARG A 26 -7.55 -10.86 1.54
CA ARG A 26 -8.51 -11.87 2.00
C ARG A 26 -9.78 -11.92 1.14
N LEU A 27 -10.31 -10.76 0.75
CA LEU A 27 -11.58 -10.66 0.04
C LEU A 27 -11.46 -11.09 -1.43
N VAL A 28 -10.39 -10.68 -2.11
CA VAL A 28 -10.15 -11.04 -3.51
C VAL A 28 -9.78 -12.52 -3.68
N GLY A 29 -9.14 -13.12 -2.67
CA GLY A 29 -8.72 -14.53 -2.68
C GLY A 29 -7.66 -14.84 -3.74
N GLU A 30 -7.35 -16.13 -3.93
CA GLU A 30 -6.27 -16.62 -4.81
C GLU A 30 -6.50 -16.34 -6.31
N GLU A 31 -7.73 -15.99 -6.69
CA GLU A 31 -8.09 -15.64 -8.09
C GLU A 31 -7.96 -14.15 -8.36
N GLY A 32 -7.78 -13.33 -7.32
CA GLY A 32 -7.65 -11.89 -7.41
C GLY A 32 -6.25 -11.40 -7.11
N PHE A 33 -6.09 -10.08 -6.98
CA PHE A 33 -4.77 -9.49 -6.78
C PHE A 33 -4.83 -8.11 -6.11
N VAL A 34 -3.85 -7.78 -5.28
CA VAL A 34 -3.71 -6.45 -4.68
C VAL A 34 -2.39 -5.80 -5.09
N TYR A 35 -2.46 -4.63 -5.72
CA TYR A 35 -1.33 -3.75 -5.92
C TYR A 35 -1.32 -2.69 -4.81
N ALA A 36 -0.35 -2.79 -3.90
CA ALA A 36 -0.20 -1.89 -2.76
C ALA A 36 0.90 -0.85 -3.03
N VAL A 37 0.60 0.43 -2.83
CA VAL A 37 1.53 1.54 -3.07
C VAL A 37 1.78 2.29 -1.76
N GLU A 38 3.04 2.31 -1.31
CA GLU A 38 3.44 2.99 -0.08
C GLU A 38 4.79 3.70 -0.25
N PRO A 39 4.87 5.04 -0.13
CA PRO A 39 6.10 5.78 -0.38
C PRO A 39 7.12 5.70 0.76
N VAL A 40 6.71 5.52 2.02
CA VAL A 40 7.64 5.48 3.16
C VAL A 40 8.28 4.09 3.26
N GLU A 41 9.60 4.03 3.13
CA GLU A 41 10.34 2.77 3.10
C GLU A 41 10.07 1.88 4.34
N GLU A 42 10.02 2.47 5.53
CA GLU A 42 9.74 1.74 6.76
C GLU A 42 8.32 1.16 6.77
N ASN A 43 7.31 1.93 6.35
CA ASN A 43 5.94 1.44 6.22
C ASN A 43 5.86 0.29 5.21
N ALA A 44 6.52 0.42 4.05
CA ALA A 44 6.56 -0.61 3.03
C ALA A 44 7.22 -1.91 3.53
N ARG A 45 8.26 -1.81 4.38
CA ARG A 45 8.87 -2.98 5.05
C ARG A 45 7.89 -3.66 5.99
N TRP A 46 7.17 -2.91 6.82
CA TRP A 46 6.16 -3.47 7.72
C TRP A 46 4.98 -4.07 6.97
N LEU A 47 4.51 -3.42 5.90
CA LEU A 47 3.52 -3.97 4.97
C LEU A 47 3.97 -5.32 4.42
N GLY A 48 5.21 -5.42 3.93
CA GLY A 48 5.78 -6.68 3.43
C GLY A 48 5.82 -7.78 4.50
N ALA A 49 6.25 -7.44 5.72
CA ALA A 49 6.25 -8.37 6.84
C ALA A 49 4.83 -8.86 7.19
N ASN A 50 3.85 -7.95 7.20
CA ASN A 50 2.47 -8.28 7.50
C ASN A 50 1.82 -9.15 6.41
N VAL A 51 2.10 -8.87 5.13
CA VAL A 51 1.68 -9.70 3.99
C VAL A 51 2.25 -11.12 4.13
N ALA A 52 3.56 -11.22 4.39
CA ALA A 52 4.24 -12.51 4.55
C ALA A 52 3.72 -13.31 5.75
N LEU A 53 3.48 -12.65 6.90
CA LEU A 53 2.95 -13.28 8.11
C LEU A 53 1.56 -13.90 7.89
N ASN A 54 0.74 -13.31 7.02
CA ASN A 54 -0.58 -13.82 6.68
C ASN A 54 -0.57 -14.81 5.50
N GLY A 55 0.61 -15.07 4.90
CA GLY A 55 0.76 -16.04 3.82
C GLY A 55 0.17 -15.61 2.47
N TYR A 56 -0.12 -14.32 2.29
CA TYR A 56 -0.66 -13.82 1.02
C TYR A 56 0.42 -13.81 -0.07
N LYS A 57 0.10 -14.40 -1.22
CA LYS A 57 0.96 -14.42 -2.41
C LYS A 57 0.50 -13.45 -3.50
N ASP A 58 -0.75 -13.02 -3.41
CA ASP A 58 -1.43 -12.22 -4.43
C ASP A 58 -1.39 -10.72 -4.11
N VAL A 59 -0.26 -10.28 -3.53
CA VAL A 59 -0.01 -8.88 -3.17
C VAL A 59 1.34 -8.44 -3.74
N LYS A 60 1.36 -7.34 -4.48
CA LYS A 60 2.59 -6.70 -4.95
C LYS A 60 2.72 -5.30 -4.36
N ILE A 61 3.85 -5.06 -3.71
CA ILE A 61 4.16 -3.79 -3.05
C ILE A 61 5.04 -2.94 -3.97
N PHE A 62 4.66 -1.69 -4.18
CA PHE A 62 5.46 -0.68 -4.84
C PHE A 62 5.85 0.42 -3.84
N ASN A 63 7.15 0.54 -3.58
CA ASN A 63 7.67 1.60 -2.73
C ASN A 63 7.85 2.91 -3.52
N ILE A 64 6.72 3.53 -3.88
CA ILE A 64 6.63 4.78 -4.67
C ILE A 64 5.51 5.65 -4.13
N ALA A 65 5.52 6.94 -4.49
CA ALA A 65 4.38 7.84 -4.31
C ALA A 65 3.52 7.85 -5.59
N PHE A 66 2.19 7.98 -5.43
CA PHE A 66 1.27 8.17 -6.55
C PHE A 66 0.89 9.65 -6.69
N GLY A 67 0.89 10.18 -7.92
CA GLY A 67 0.67 11.61 -8.14
C GLY A 67 0.48 11.99 -9.62
N TYR A 68 0.43 13.28 -9.90
CA TYR A 68 0.09 13.83 -11.22
C TYR A 68 1.17 13.61 -12.30
N TYR A 69 2.43 13.47 -11.92
CA TYR A 69 3.55 13.28 -12.84
C TYR A 69 4.61 12.35 -12.25
N ASN A 70 5.40 11.72 -13.11
CA ASN A 70 6.54 10.90 -12.70
C ASN A 70 7.72 11.79 -12.31
N GLY A 71 8.26 11.59 -11.10
CA GLY A 71 9.38 12.36 -10.60
C GLY A 71 9.82 11.92 -9.22
N LYS A 72 10.70 12.72 -8.60
CA LYS A 72 11.13 12.54 -7.22
C LYS A 72 10.69 13.74 -6.39
N ILE A 73 10.19 13.48 -5.20
CA ILE A 73 9.78 14.49 -4.21
C ILE A 73 10.28 14.07 -2.84
N SER A 74 10.58 15.05 -1.98
CA SER A 74 10.92 14.80 -0.58
C SER A 74 9.65 14.61 0.24
N ILE A 75 9.66 13.60 1.10
CA ILE A 75 8.61 13.33 2.08
C ILE A 75 9.14 13.64 3.48
N ASN A 76 8.35 14.36 4.28
CA ASN A 76 8.58 14.58 5.69
C ASN A 76 7.97 13.41 6.46
N ILE A 77 8.81 12.67 7.18
CA ILE A 77 8.39 11.54 8.00
C ILE A 77 7.97 12.07 9.37
N ALA A 78 6.71 11.83 9.73
CA ALA A 78 6.19 12.15 11.06
C ALA A 78 6.47 11.00 12.04
N GLU A 79 6.37 11.29 13.35
CA GLU A 79 6.48 10.26 14.39
C GLU A 79 5.38 9.19 14.25
N ALA A 80 4.16 9.61 13.91
CA ALA A 80 3.09 8.70 13.57
C ALA A 80 3.13 8.36 12.08
N SER A 81 3.12 7.06 11.74
CA SER A 81 3.29 6.58 10.36
C SER A 81 2.27 7.13 9.37
N ASN A 82 1.06 7.47 9.84
CA ASN A 82 -0.05 7.98 9.05
C ASN A 82 -0.08 9.51 8.89
N LEU A 83 0.88 10.24 9.47
CA LEU A 83 0.93 11.71 9.43
C LEU A 83 2.07 12.27 8.55
N SER A 84 2.75 11.42 7.79
CA SER A 84 3.81 11.84 6.85
C SER A 84 3.23 12.71 5.73
N SER A 85 4.01 13.69 5.27
CA SER A 85 3.55 14.69 4.29
C SER A 85 4.59 15.01 3.23
N VAL A 86 4.16 15.37 2.03
CA VAL A 86 5.05 15.90 0.99
C VAL A 86 4.98 17.42 0.97
N THR A 87 6.11 18.10 0.86
CA THR A 87 6.13 19.56 0.65
C THR A 87 6.11 19.84 -0.84
N ARG A 88 5.08 20.56 -1.30
CA ARG A 88 5.05 21.05 -2.69
C ARG A 88 6.13 22.12 -2.84
N LYS A 89 7.07 21.94 -3.78
CA LYS A 89 7.89 23.06 -4.23
C LYS A 89 6.94 24.01 -4.97
N ASN A 90 6.84 25.24 -4.46
CA ASN A 90 6.17 26.35 -5.15
C ASN A 90 6.86 26.64 -6.48
#